data_AF-A0A7S2FJ46-F1
#
_entry.id   AF-A0A7S2FJ46-F1
#
_cell.length_a   1.000
_cell.length_b   1.000
_cell.length_c   1.000
_cell.angle_alpha   90.00
_cell.angle_beta   90.00
_cell.angle_gamma   90.00
#
_symmetry.space_group_name_H-M   'P 1'
#
loop_
_entity.id
_entity.type
_entity.pdbx_description
1 polymer ?
#
loop_
_entity_poly.entity_id
_entity_poly.type
_entity_poly.pdbx_seq_one_letter_code
_entity_poly.pdbx_strand_id
1 'polypeptide(L)'
;RVEDVLRRCSVLPTPRPKSDFDARALPDNLARLLRRPDGTTDGWTPALVSERHKAVLESPAAAAALAGAMKYVEAVADSSGHARYELRALDTQSFMRIDSAAAKALHV
;
A
#
# COMPACT_ATOMS: atom_id res chain seq x y z
N ARG A 1 -9.25 -16.02 13.73
CA ARG A 1 -9.46 -14.64 14.25
C ARG A 1 -9.44 -13.59 13.15
N VAL A 2 -8.36 -13.37 12.39
CA VAL A 2 -8.35 -12.38 11.28
C VAL A 2 -9.19 -12.85 10.09
N GLU A 3 -9.07 -14.13 9.71
CA GLU A 3 -9.88 -14.71 8.63
C GLU A 3 -11.39 -14.61 8.88
N ASP A 4 -11.82 -14.79 10.13
CA ASP A 4 -13.23 -14.67 10.53
C ASP A 4 -13.74 -13.23 10.33
N VAL A 5 -12.90 -12.24 10.65
CA VAL A 5 -13.22 -10.82 10.42
C VAL A 5 -13.31 -10.53 8.91
N LEU A 6 -12.35 -11.01 8.11
CA LEU A 6 -12.37 -10.84 6.65
C LEU A 6 -13.64 -11.46 6.02
N ARG A 7 -14.03 -12.66 6.46
CA ARG A 7 -15.27 -13.32 6.00
C ARG A 7 -16.52 -12.52 6.34
N ARG A 8 -16.61 -11.92 7.53
CA ARG A 8 -17.75 -11.06 7.92
C ARG A 8 -17.85 -9.80 7.07
N CYS A 9 -16.71 -9.27 6.65
CA CYS A 9 -16.61 -8.12 5.74
C CYS A 9 -16.71 -8.49 4.26
N SER A 10 -17.07 -9.74 3.92
CA SER A 10 -17.18 -10.22 2.53
C SER A 10 -15.88 -10.09 1.72
N VAL A 11 -14.72 -10.11 2.38
CA VAL A 11 -13.41 -10.07 1.74
C VAL A 11 -12.92 -11.50 1.49
N LEU A 12 -12.52 -11.81 0.25
CA LEU A 12 -11.94 -13.11 -0.12
C LEU A 12 -10.44 -13.14 0.22
N PRO A 13 -9.98 -13.96 1.18
CA PRO A 13 -8.56 -14.06 1.49
C PRO A 13 -7.79 -14.74 0.35
N THR A 14 -6.69 -14.15 -0.08
CA THR A 14 -5.78 -14.75 -1.07
C THR A 14 -4.46 -15.12 -0.39
N PRO A 15 -4.12 -16.42 -0.25
CA PRO A 15 -2.86 -16.83 0.36
C PRO A 15 -1.68 -16.45 -0.53
N ARG A 16 -0.63 -15.88 0.07
CA ARG A 16 0.61 -15.47 -0.63
C ARG A 16 1.83 -16.01 0.10
N PRO A 17 2.93 -16.32 -0.62
CA PRO A 17 4.16 -16.78 0.00
C PRO A 17 4.76 -15.68 0.90
N LYS A 18 5.41 -16.08 1.99
CA LYS A 18 6.02 -15.13 2.96
C LYS A 18 7.05 -14.20 2.32
N SER A 19 7.74 -14.68 1.28
CA SER A 19 8.71 -13.91 0.50
C SER A 19 8.08 -12.71 -0.22
N ASP A 20 6.77 -12.71 -0.46
CA ASP A 20 6.11 -11.57 -1.09
C ASP A 20 6.11 -10.34 -0.18
N PHE A 21 6.07 -10.55 1.13
CA PHE A 21 6.03 -9.50 2.14
C PHE A 21 7.43 -8.94 2.51
N ASP A 22 8.48 -9.29 1.77
CA ASP A 22 9.81 -8.70 1.94
C ASP A 22 9.84 -7.23 1.46
N ALA A 23 10.05 -6.33 2.41
CA ALA A 23 10.08 -4.88 2.20
C ALA A 23 11.47 -4.31 1.84
N ARG A 24 12.52 -5.14 1.73
CA ARG A 24 13.88 -4.64 1.41
C ARG A 24 13.96 -3.86 0.11
N ALA A 25 13.26 -4.32 -0.92
CA ALA A 25 13.20 -3.67 -2.24
C ALA A 25 12.12 -2.58 -2.33
N LEU A 26 11.40 -2.29 -1.24
CA LEU A 26 10.27 -1.37 -1.26
C LEU A 26 10.69 0.06 -1.64
N PRO A 27 11.80 0.65 -1.12
CA PRO A 27 12.23 1.98 -1.53
C PRO A 27 12.54 2.08 -3.03
N ASP A 28 13.21 1.07 -3.59
CA ASP A 28 13.51 1.01 -5.02
C ASP A 28 12.26 0.88 -5.89
N ASN A 29 11.31 0.05 -5.47
CA ASN A 29 10.06 -0.12 -6.18
C ASN A 29 9.22 1.16 -6.15
N LEU A 30 9.14 1.83 -4.99
CA LEU A 30 8.45 3.11 -4.84
C LEU A 30 9.10 4.21 -5.67
N ALA A 31 10.44 4.23 -5.79
CA ALA A 31 11.13 5.19 -6.62
C ALA A 31 10.72 5.12 -8.11
N ARG A 32 10.30 3.93 -8.59
CA ARG A 32 9.81 3.74 -9.96
C ARG A 32 8.33 4.09 -10.13
N LEU A 33 7.53 3.85 -9.10
CA LEU A 33 6.07 3.97 -9.18
C LEU A 33 5.54 5.36 -8.83
N LEU A 34 6.20 6.06 -7.91
CA LEU A 34 5.69 7.32 -7.40
C LEU A 34 5.89 8.46 -8.39
N ARG A 35 4.83 9.23 -8.59
CA ARG A 35 4.89 10.51 -9.29
C ARG A 35 5.61 11.54 -8.41
N ARG A 36 6.47 12.36 -9.00
CA ARG A 36 7.02 13.52 -8.29
C ARG A 36 6.01 14.67 -8.23
N PRO A 37 5.79 15.28 -7.06
CA PRO A 37 4.81 16.35 -6.89
C PRO A 37 5.22 17.66 -7.56
N ASP A 38 6.51 17.87 -7.84
CA ASP A 38 7.08 19.11 -8.38
C ASP A 38 7.24 19.10 -9.92
N GLY A 39 6.86 18.01 -10.60
CA GLY A 39 6.99 17.88 -12.05
C GLY A 39 8.44 17.86 -12.54
N THR A 40 9.42 17.67 -11.65
CA THR A 40 10.84 17.60 -12.03
C THR A 40 11.14 16.37 -12.88
N THR A 41 12.04 16.52 -13.84
CA THR A 41 12.55 15.44 -14.70
C THR A 41 13.47 14.46 -13.96
N ASP A 42 13.99 14.86 -12.80
CA ASP A 42 14.83 14.00 -11.98
C ASP A 42 13.96 12.95 -11.28
N GLY A 43 14.25 11.67 -11.48
CA GLY A 43 13.50 10.58 -10.85
C GLY A 43 13.57 10.60 -9.32
N TRP A 44 12.71 9.83 -8.67
CA TRP A 44 12.90 9.50 -7.27
C TRP A 44 14.20 8.70 -7.10
N THR A 45 14.97 9.00 -6.06
CA THR A 45 16.02 8.10 -5.56
C THR A 45 15.48 7.34 -4.35
N PRO A 46 15.95 6.10 -4.10
CA PRO A 46 15.51 5.31 -2.94
C PRO A 46 15.71 6.03 -1.60
N ALA A 47 16.79 6.81 -1.48
CA ALA A 47 17.06 7.63 -0.30
C ALA A 47 16.01 8.72 -0.07
N LEU A 48 15.62 9.44 -1.15
CA LEU A 48 14.63 10.51 -1.06
C LEU A 48 13.23 9.98 -0.76
N VAL A 49 12.86 8.83 -1.34
CA VAL A 49 11.62 8.13 -0.99
C VAL A 49 11.60 7.75 0.49
N SER A 50 12.72 7.22 0.99
CA SER A 50 12.85 6.81 2.39
C SER A 50 12.69 7.98 3.36
N GLU A 51 13.26 9.13 3.03
CA GLU A 51 13.12 10.34 3.84
C GLU A 51 11.68 10.87 3.81
N ARG A 52 11.09 11.03 2.61
CA ARG A 52 9.76 11.64 2.47
C ARG A 52 8.63 10.76 3.00
N HIS A 53 8.72 9.45 2.80
CA HIS A 53 7.69 8.48 3.18
C HIS A 53 8.08 7.69 4.42
N LYS A 54 8.96 8.27 5.25
CA LYS A 54 9.48 7.70 6.50
C LYS A 54 8.38 7.11 7.40
N ALA A 55 7.25 7.81 7.57
CA ALA A 55 6.14 7.33 8.39
C ALA A 55 5.57 5.96 7.96
N VAL A 56 5.57 5.67 6.64
CA VAL A 56 5.09 4.38 6.11
C VAL A 56 6.21 3.34 6.17
N LEU A 57 7.44 3.74 5.85
CA LEU A 57 8.60 2.85 5.74
C LEU A 57 9.18 2.42 7.09
N GLU A 58 9.05 3.24 8.13
CA GLU A 58 9.47 2.89 9.49
C GLU A 58 8.52 1.92 10.19
N SER A 59 7.29 1.78 9.70
CA SER A 59 6.34 0.79 10.21
C SER A 59 6.56 -0.55 9.49
N PRO A 60 7.16 -1.57 10.14
CA PRO A 60 7.55 -2.81 9.47
C PRO A 60 6.33 -3.56 8.92
N ALA A 61 5.21 -3.51 9.64
CA ALA A 61 3.96 -4.13 9.22
C ALA A 61 3.34 -3.44 7.99
N ALA A 62 3.35 -2.11 7.95
CA ALA A 62 2.83 -1.35 6.82
C ALA A 62 3.69 -1.55 5.58
N ALA A 63 5.01 -1.46 5.74
CA ALA A 63 5.97 -1.70 4.67
C ALA A 63 5.85 -3.12 4.08
N ALA A 64 5.78 -4.15 4.94
CA ALA A 64 5.61 -5.54 4.50
C ALA A 64 4.27 -5.76 3.78
N ALA A 65 3.17 -5.20 4.29
CA ALA A 65 1.85 -5.30 3.67
C ALA A 65 1.83 -4.62 2.29
N LEU A 66 2.44 -3.43 2.17
CA LEU A 66 2.55 -2.72 0.90
C LEU A 66 3.39 -3.49 -0.12
N ALA A 67 4.53 -4.05 0.29
CA ALA A 67 5.37 -4.88 -0.57
C ALA A 67 4.61 -6.10 -1.12
N GLY A 68 3.85 -6.78 -0.26
CA GLY A 68 3.00 -7.91 -0.66
C GLY A 68 1.90 -7.50 -1.63
N ALA A 69 1.22 -6.37 -1.38
CA ALA A 69 0.18 -5.85 -2.26
C ALA A 69 0.74 -5.45 -3.65
N MET A 70 1.90 -4.80 -3.68
CA MET A 70 2.57 -4.40 -4.92
C MET A 70 3.00 -5.60 -5.76
N LYS A 71 3.48 -6.68 -5.14
CA LYS A 71 3.78 -7.94 -5.85
C LYS A 71 2.53 -8.66 -6.31
N TYR A 72 1.44 -8.61 -5.53
CA TYR A 72 0.17 -9.22 -5.89
C TYR A 72 -0.42 -8.64 -7.19
N VAL A 73 -0.38 -7.31 -7.34
CA VAL A 73 -0.89 -6.62 -8.54
C VAL A 73 0.18 -6.43 -9.62
N GLU A 74 1.38 -6.99 -9.41
CA GLU A 74 2.53 -6.86 -10.31
C GLU A 74 2.87 -5.40 -10.69
N ALA A 75 2.67 -4.47 -9.75
CA ALA A 75 2.72 -3.02 -10.01
C ALA A 75 4.02 -2.55 -10.68
N VAL A 76 5.14 -3.18 -10.35
CA VAL A 76 6.47 -2.82 -10.89
C VAL A 76 6.70 -3.41 -12.28
N ALA A 77 6.11 -4.58 -12.58
CA ALA A 77 6.26 -5.24 -13.87
C ALA A 77 5.50 -4.48 -14.97
N ASP A 78 4.37 -3.86 -14.62
CA ASP A 78 3.63 -2.99 -15.53
C ASP A 78 4.29 -1.61 -15.65
N SER A 79 5.08 -1.44 -16.72
CA SER A 79 5.70 -0.16 -17.07
C SER A 79 4.71 0.98 -17.32
N SER A 80 3.45 0.69 -17.65
CA SER A 80 2.43 1.71 -17.90
C SER A 80 2.03 2.45 -16.62
N GLY A 81 2.19 1.83 -15.45
CA GLY A 81 1.91 2.42 -14.14
C GLY A 81 3.04 3.28 -13.55
N HIS A 82 4.22 3.28 -14.16
CA HIS A 82 5.38 3.99 -13.61
C HIS A 82 5.14 5.50 -13.52
N ALA A 83 5.61 6.11 -12.44
CA ALA A 83 5.40 7.52 -12.11
C ALA A 83 3.92 7.99 -12.10
N ARG A 84 2.96 7.09 -11.86
CA ARG A 84 1.51 7.42 -11.78
C ARG A 84 0.92 7.29 -10.38
N TYR A 85 1.66 6.73 -9.43
CA TYR A 85 1.15 6.49 -8.09
C TYR A 85 1.49 7.64 -7.14
N GLU A 86 0.71 7.74 -6.06
CA GLU A 86 0.98 8.61 -4.92
C GLU A 86 0.86 7.80 -3.64
N LEU A 87 1.81 7.96 -2.72
CA LEU A 87 1.81 7.26 -1.44
C LEU A 87 1.34 8.21 -0.34
N ARG A 88 0.26 7.83 0.34
CA ARG A 88 -0.30 8.55 1.49
C ARG A 88 -0.51 7.60 2.66
N ALA A 89 -0.18 8.05 3.87
CA ALA A 89 -0.58 7.37 5.09
C ALA A 89 -2.07 7.64 5.33
N LEU A 90 -2.86 6.57 5.46
CA LEU A 90 -4.29 6.70 5.75
C LEU A 90 -4.47 6.99 7.25
N ASP A 91 -4.98 8.19 7.56
CA ASP A 91 -5.45 8.50 8.90
C ASP A 91 -6.90 8.04 9.07
N THR A 92 -7.10 7.09 9.98
CA THR A 92 -8.43 6.54 10.28
C THR A 92 -9.26 7.44 11.19
N GLN A 93 -8.67 8.45 11.83
CA GLN A 93 -9.39 9.41 12.67
C GLN A 93 -10.09 10.49 11.84
N SER A 94 -9.63 10.71 10.61
CA SER A 94 -10.23 11.65 9.67
C SER A 94 -11.58 11.19 9.08
N PHE A 95 -12.01 9.95 9.35
CA PHE A 95 -13.24 9.36 8.80
C PHE A 95 -14.09 8.68 9.87
N MET A 96 -15.42 8.66 9.63
CA MET A 96 -16.34 7.92 10.49
C MET A 96 -16.07 6.41 10.42
N ARG A 97 -15.93 5.76 11.57
CA ARG A 97 -15.72 4.31 11.66
C ARG A 97 -17.08 3.62 11.67
N ILE A 98 -17.31 2.78 10.68
CA ILE A 98 -18.55 2.02 10.51
C ILE A 98 -18.19 0.53 10.59
N ASP A 99 -18.99 -0.24 11.33
CA ASP A 99 -18.82 -1.70 11.36
C ASP A 99 -19.53 -2.38 10.18
N SER A 100 -19.19 -3.65 9.93
CA SER A 100 -19.75 -4.42 8.81
C SER A 100 -21.28 -4.55 8.84
N ALA A 101 -21.91 -4.49 10.02
CA ALA A 101 -23.35 -4.63 10.16
C ALA A 101 -24.05 -3.31 9.86
N ALA A 102 -23.51 -2.20 10.35
CA ALA A 102 -23.98 -0.85 10.06
C ALA A 102 -23.84 -0.50 8.57
N ALA A 103 -22.71 -0.86 7.93
CA ALA A 103 -22.54 -0.66 6.49
C ALA A 103 -23.63 -1.40 5.67
N LYS A 104 -23.89 -2.67 6.01
CA LYS A 104 -24.95 -3.47 5.39
C LYS A 104 -26.35 -2.89 5.64
N ALA A 105 -26.62 -2.41 6.85
CA ALA A 105 -27.91 -1.83 7.22
C ALA A 105 -28.20 -0.51 6.50
N LEU A 106 -27.14 0.25 6.16
CA LEU A 106 -27.22 1.52 5.45
C LEU A 106 -27.14 1.38 3.92
N HIS A 107 -27.00 0.15 3.40
CA HIS A 107 -26.81 -0.12 1.97
C HIS A 107 -25.67 0.68 1.31
N VAL A 108 -24.55 0.82 2.02
CA VAL A 108 -23.30 1.48 1.58
C VAL A 108 -22.12 0.52 1.48
#